data_AF-V4JVE7-F1
#
_entry.id   AF-V4JVE7-F1
#
_cell.length_a   1.000
_cell.length_b   1.000
_cell.length_c   1.000
_cell.angle_alpha   90.00
_cell.angle_beta   90.00
_cell.angle_gamma   90.00
#
_symmetry.space_group_name_H-M   'P 1'
#
loop_
_entity.id
_entity.type
_entity.pdbx_description
1 polymer ?
#
loop_
_entity_poly.entity_id
_entity_poly.type
_entity_poly.pdbx_seq_one_letter_code
_entity_poly.pdbx_strand_id
1 'polypeptide(L)'
;MIVVRVTPIGGARVSLLGSRGSKASERVLWDLRIEELVDEILGKNKDRFLADVFKEPLTDRDAITFRQRVFEDLMDERAYAVARGFVEGVKEVSRLLSLEADTYEEFRYGLHLDAALTYVNTLETTLSSLRGLNVRSEGLIHFVSYLEDLVRSEGFQALKGLAYKAKAARDRIKGQGKHKRGQDKGRRGRRRGPVVKG
;
A
#
# COMPACT_ATOMS: atom_id res chain seq x y z
N MET A 1 0.14 -14.24 2.91
CA MET A 1 -1.13 -13.63 2.47
C MET A 1 -1.76 -12.94 3.67
N ILE A 2 -1.45 -11.67 3.90
CA ILE A 2 -2.05 -10.92 5.01
C ILE A 2 -3.49 -10.61 4.61
N VAL A 3 -4.43 -11.32 5.20
CA VAL A 3 -5.86 -10.99 5.11
C VAL A 3 -6.04 -9.74 5.96
N VAL A 4 -6.10 -8.59 5.32
CA VAL A 4 -6.54 -7.35 5.98
C VAL A 4 -8.01 -7.57 6.37
N ARG A 5 -8.25 -7.92 7.63
CA ARG A 5 -9.60 -7.95 8.20
C ARG A 5 -10.02 -6.50 8.41
N VAL A 6 -10.70 -5.94 7.42
CA VAL A 6 -11.53 -4.75 7.63
C VAL A 6 -12.78 -5.23 8.36
N THR A 7 -12.86 -4.95 9.65
CA THR A 7 -14.10 -5.16 10.42
C THR A 7 -15.05 -4.02 10.07
N PRO A 8 -16.21 -4.29 9.45
CA PRO A 8 -17.17 -3.22 9.17
C PRO A 8 -17.77 -2.71 10.48
N ILE A 9 -17.90 -1.39 10.61
CA ILE A 9 -18.78 -0.78 11.60
C ILE A 9 -20.21 -1.03 11.11
N GLY A 10 -20.87 -2.03 11.68
CA GLY A 10 -22.20 -2.50 11.28
C GLY A 10 -22.15 -3.99 10.91
N GLY A 11 -22.71 -4.84 11.77
CA GLY A 11 -22.59 -6.31 11.79
C GLY A 11 -23.15 -7.09 10.59
N ALA A 12 -23.21 -6.51 9.40
CA ALA A 12 -23.36 -7.27 8.17
C ALA A 12 -21.99 -7.82 7.74
N ARG A 13 -21.91 -9.12 7.45
CA ARG A 13 -20.79 -9.71 6.72
C ARG A 13 -20.80 -9.18 5.29
N VAL A 14 -20.39 -7.92 5.11
CA VAL A 14 -20.14 -7.36 3.79
C VAL A 14 -18.86 -8.05 3.31
N SER A 15 -19.00 -8.96 2.35
CA SER A 15 -17.86 -9.45 1.58
C SER A 15 -17.05 -8.24 1.11
N LEU A 16 -15.72 -8.29 1.25
CA LEU A 16 -14.81 -7.21 0.80
C LEU A 16 -14.98 -6.84 -0.69
N LEU A 17 -15.69 -7.66 -1.46
CA LEU A 17 -16.03 -7.45 -2.88
C LEU A 17 -17.46 -6.94 -3.14
N GLY A 18 -18.26 -6.76 -2.08
CA GLY A 18 -19.72 -6.69 -2.19
C GLY A 18 -20.31 -8.06 -2.55
N SER A 19 -21.42 -8.07 -3.30
CA SER A 19 -22.00 -9.29 -3.86
C SER A 19 -21.04 -9.93 -4.89
N ARG A 20 -21.00 -11.27 -4.92
CA ARG A 20 -20.38 -12.03 -6.00
C ARG A 20 -21.45 -12.49 -6.97
N GLY A 21 -21.07 -12.58 -8.24
CA GLY A 21 -21.90 -13.18 -9.26
C GLY A 21 -21.92 -14.69 -9.14
N SER A 22 -22.73 -15.34 -9.98
CA SER A 22 -22.64 -16.78 -10.20
C SER A 22 -21.64 -17.05 -11.33
N LYS A 23 -20.79 -18.08 -11.19
CA LYS A 23 -19.91 -18.50 -12.27
C LYS A 23 -20.72 -18.74 -13.55
N ALA A 24 -20.33 -18.07 -14.63
CA ALA A 24 -20.95 -18.30 -15.93
C ALA A 24 -20.70 -19.73 -16.40
N SER A 25 -21.60 -20.26 -17.22
CA SER A 25 -21.40 -21.61 -17.78
C SER A 25 -20.17 -21.64 -18.69
N GLU A 26 -19.49 -22.78 -18.72
CA GLU A 26 -18.29 -22.96 -19.56
C GLU A 26 -18.57 -22.66 -21.04
N ARG A 27 -19.79 -22.98 -21.52
CA ARG A 27 -20.24 -22.65 -22.88
C ARG A 27 -20.23 -21.13 -23.13
N VAL A 28 -20.73 -20.34 -22.19
CA VAL A 28 -20.77 -18.86 -22.35
C VAL A 28 -19.37 -18.27 -22.27
N LEU A 29 -18.53 -18.75 -21.34
CA LEU A 29 -17.15 -18.30 -21.21
C LEU A 29 -16.34 -18.56 -22.47
N TRP A 30 -16.55 -19.73 -23.09
CA TRP A 30 -15.88 -20.11 -24.34
C TRP A 30 -16.41 -19.31 -25.54
N ASP A 31 -17.73 -19.24 -25.72
CA ASP A 31 -18.37 -18.56 -26.86
C ASP A 31 -18.01 -17.08 -26.94
N LEU A 32 -17.96 -16.40 -25.78
CA LEU A 32 -17.58 -14.99 -25.68
C LEU A 32 -16.06 -14.78 -25.52
N ARG A 33 -15.25 -15.86 -25.61
CA ARG A 33 -13.78 -15.84 -25.44
C ARG A 33 -13.32 -15.12 -24.16
N ILE A 34 -14.11 -15.21 -23.09
CA ILE A 34 -13.81 -14.55 -21.80
C ILE A 34 -12.55 -15.12 -21.17
N GLU A 35 -12.28 -16.42 -21.34
CA GLU A 35 -11.07 -17.03 -20.78
C GLU A 35 -9.79 -16.43 -21.35
N GLU A 36 -9.76 -16.24 -22.67
CA GLU A 36 -8.62 -15.64 -23.37
C GLU A 36 -8.44 -14.17 -22.98
N LEU A 37 -9.55 -13.42 -22.93
CA LEU A 37 -9.54 -12.02 -22.47
C LEU A 37 -9.00 -11.88 -21.04
N VAL A 38 -9.41 -12.78 -20.13
CA VAL A 38 -8.94 -12.77 -18.73
C VAL A 38 -7.45 -13.09 -18.66
N ASP A 39 -6.99 -14.08 -19.43
CA ASP A 39 -5.56 -14.41 -19.51
C ASP A 39 -4.73 -13.25 -20.07
N GLU A 40 -5.24 -12.51 -21.06
CA GLU A 40 -4.61 -11.30 -21.59
C GLU A 40 -4.54 -10.17 -20.54
N ILE A 41 -5.63 -9.90 -19.83
CA ILE A 41 -5.70 -8.86 -18.80
C ILE A 41 -4.76 -9.17 -17.62
N LEU A 42 -4.75 -10.41 -17.13
CA LEU A 42 -3.95 -10.79 -15.97
C LEU A 42 -2.47 -11.04 -16.32
N GLY A 43 -2.19 -11.33 -17.59
CA GLY A 43 -0.86 -11.63 -18.08
C GLY A 43 -0.16 -12.73 -17.27
N LYS A 44 1.12 -12.52 -16.96
CA LYS A 44 1.92 -13.51 -16.22
C LYS A 44 1.53 -13.66 -14.75
N ASN A 45 0.78 -12.72 -14.19
CA ASN A 45 0.54 -12.67 -12.74
C ASN A 45 -0.64 -13.53 -12.28
N LYS A 46 -1.39 -14.16 -13.21
CA LYS A 46 -2.47 -15.16 -13.04
C LYS A 46 -3.11 -15.18 -11.64
N ASP A 47 -3.57 -14.03 -11.17
CA ASP A 47 -4.19 -13.91 -9.86
C ASP A 47 -5.52 -14.68 -9.94
N ARG A 48 -5.55 -15.85 -9.28
CA ARG A 48 -6.69 -16.76 -9.35
C ARG A 48 -7.97 -16.11 -8.86
N PHE A 49 -7.86 -15.25 -7.85
CA PHE A 49 -9.02 -14.56 -7.32
C PHE A 49 -9.58 -13.55 -8.33
N LEU A 50 -8.73 -12.78 -9.01
CA LEU A 50 -9.18 -11.89 -10.08
C LEU A 50 -9.75 -12.67 -11.26
N ALA A 51 -9.12 -13.79 -11.63
CA ALA A 51 -9.63 -14.67 -12.68
C ALA A 51 -11.05 -15.17 -12.38
N ASP A 52 -11.30 -15.59 -11.13
CA ASP A 52 -12.62 -16.01 -10.68
C ASP A 52 -13.63 -14.84 -10.74
N VAL A 53 -13.23 -13.64 -10.32
CA VAL A 53 -14.10 -12.44 -10.37
C VAL A 53 -14.54 -12.11 -11.81
N PHE A 54 -13.66 -12.22 -12.80
CA PHE A 54 -14.03 -11.98 -14.19
C PHE A 54 -14.97 -13.06 -14.77
N LYS A 55 -14.98 -14.27 -14.20
CA LYS A 55 -15.82 -15.39 -14.64
C LYS A 55 -17.15 -15.51 -13.86
N GLU A 56 -17.35 -14.65 -12.86
CA GLU A 56 -18.54 -14.60 -12.00
C GLU A 56 -19.36 -13.31 -12.27
N PRO A 57 -20.09 -13.21 -13.41
CA PRO A 57 -20.88 -12.02 -13.73
C PRO A 57 -21.94 -11.76 -12.66
N LEU A 58 -22.05 -10.49 -12.26
CA LEU A 58 -23.06 -10.05 -11.32
C LEU A 58 -24.46 -10.13 -11.94
N THR A 59 -25.43 -10.57 -11.14
CA THR A 59 -26.86 -10.57 -11.49
C THR A 59 -27.64 -9.47 -10.79
N ASP A 60 -27.07 -8.90 -9.74
CA ASP A 60 -27.64 -7.79 -8.98
C ASP A 60 -27.35 -6.45 -9.67
N ARG A 61 -28.40 -5.78 -10.11
CA ARG A 61 -28.34 -4.50 -10.83
C ARG A 61 -27.68 -3.39 -10.00
N ASP A 62 -27.91 -3.37 -8.69
CA ASP A 62 -27.38 -2.31 -7.84
C ASP A 62 -25.87 -2.49 -7.66
N ALA A 63 -25.41 -3.72 -7.47
CA ALA A 63 -23.99 -4.05 -7.45
C ALA A 63 -23.28 -3.79 -8.80
N ILE A 64 -23.93 -4.09 -9.92
CA ILE A 64 -23.41 -3.76 -11.26
C ILE A 64 -23.23 -2.24 -11.38
N THR A 65 -24.28 -1.48 -11.06
CA THR A 65 -24.28 -0.02 -11.13
C THR A 65 -23.20 0.59 -10.23
N PHE A 66 -23.08 0.07 -9.00
CA PHE A 66 -22.05 0.49 -8.05
C PHE A 66 -20.64 0.29 -8.62
N ARG A 67 -20.32 -0.91 -9.15
CA ARG A 67 -19.00 -1.17 -9.74
C ARG A 67 -18.74 -0.27 -10.95
N GLN A 68 -19.71 -0.12 -11.85
CA GLN A 68 -19.57 0.74 -13.02
C GLN A 68 -19.25 2.19 -12.64
N ARG A 69 -19.98 2.78 -11.68
CA ARG A 69 -19.69 4.13 -11.18
C ARG A 69 -18.28 4.27 -10.61
N VAL A 70 -17.79 3.27 -9.86
CA VAL A 70 -16.40 3.28 -9.36
C VAL A 70 -15.41 3.24 -10.52
N PHE A 71 -15.65 2.40 -11.53
CA PHE A 71 -14.80 2.35 -12.72
C PHE A 71 -14.83 3.67 -13.49
N GLU A 72 -15.98 4.33 -13.63
CA GLU A 72 -16.11 5.64 -14.27
C GLU A 72 -15.20 6.69 -13.61
N ASP A 73 -15.18 6.77 -12.28
CA ASP A 73 -14.24 7.66 -11.58
C ASP A 73 -12.78 7.25 -11.84
N LEU A 74 -12.48 5.95 -11.85
CA LEU A 74 -11.14 5.41 -12.12
C LEU A 74 -10.71 5.52 -13.59
N MET A 75 -11.58 5.97 -14.51
CA MET A 75 -11.17 6.33 -15.86
C MET A 75 -10.46 7.70 -15.91
N ASP A 76 -10.63 8.57 -14.89
CA ASP A 76 -9.78 9.76 -14.75
C ASP A 76 -8.36 9.30 -14.36
N GLU A 77 -7.38 9.62 -15.21
CA GLU A 77 -5.99 9.18 -15.03
C GLU A 77 -5.39 9.61 -13.68
N ARG A 78 -5.83 10.74 -13.12
CA ARG A 78 -5.36 11.22 -11.81
C ARG A 78 -5.96 10.36 -10.69
N ALA A 79 -7.25 10.05 -10.77
CA ALA A 79 -7.90 9.16 -9.82
C ALA A 79 -7.29 7.75 -9.87
N TYR A 80 -7.05 7.23 -11.07
CA TYR A 80 -6.36 5.97 -11.27
C TYR A 80 -4.94 5.96 -10.68
N ALA A 81 -4.15 7.01 -10.93
CA ALA A 81 -2.79 7.12 -10.40
C ALA A 81 -2.78 7.13 -8.86
N VAL A 82 -3.73 7.81 -8.22
CA VAL A 82 -3.85 7.85 -6.76
C VAL A 82 -4.25 6.47 -6.20
N ALA A 83 -5.22 5.79 -6.83
CA ALA A 83 -5.63 4.44 -6.43
C ALA A 83 -4.49 3.43 -6.60
N ARG A 84 -3.74 3.52 -7.70
CA ARG A 84 -2.55 2.71 -7.94
C ARG A 84 -1.48 2.93 -6.88
N GLY A 85 -1.15 4.19 -6.58
CA GLY A 85 -0.17 4.55 -5.57
C GLY A 85 -0.56 4.07 -4.16
N PHE A 86 -1.85 4.10 -3.84
CA PHE A 86 -2.38 3.50 -2.61
C PHE A 86 -2.08 1.98 -2.54
N VAL A 87 -2.46 1.24 -3.59
CA VAL A 87 -2.24 -0.22 -3.65
C VAL A 87 -0.76 -0.57 -3.58
N GLU A 88 0.09 0.15 -4.30
CA GLU A 88 1.55 -0.04 -4.27
C GLU A 88 2.12 0.23 -2.87
N GLY A 89 1.67 1.30 -2.20
CA GLY A 89 2.08 1.63 -0.84
C GLY A 89 1.69 0.55 0.18
N VAL A 90 0.44 0.05 0.12
CA VAL A 90 -0.02 -1.03 1.02
C VAL A 90 0.70 -2.36 0.74
N LYS A 91 1.02 -2.65 -0.52
CA LYS A 91 1.86 -3.81 -0.89
C LYS A 91 3.27 -3.69 -0.30
N GLU A 92 3.85 -2.49 -0.33
CA GLU A 92 5.16 -2.25 0.25
C GLU A 92 5.16 -2.43 1.77
N VAL A 93 4.15 -1.92 2.47
CA VAL A 93 3.97 -2.18 3.91
C VAL A 93 3.92 -3.69 4.18
N SER A 94 3.12 -4.43 3.42
CA SER A 94 3.01 -5.89 3.55
C SER A 94 4.34 -6.59 3.29
N ARG A 95 5.12 -6.14 2.31
CA ARG A 95 6.45 -6.66 2.00
C ARG A 95 7.43 -6.41 3.15
N LEU A 96 7.46 -5.19 3.69
CA LEU A 96 8.35 -4.82 4.80
C LEU A 96 8.06 -5.64 6.07
N LEU A 97 6.77 -5.81 6.42
CA LEU A 97 6.35 -6.65 7.55
C LEU A 97 6.65 -8.13 7.32
N SER A 98 6.58 -8.60 6.07
CA SER A 98 6.93 -9.99 5.76
C SER A 98 8.44 -10.21 5.89
N LEU A 99 9.26 -9.27 5.42
CA LEU A 99 10.72 -9.33 5.57
C LEU A 99 11.15 -9.24 7.04
N GLU A 100 10.43 -8.48 7.87
CA GLU A 100 10.65 -8.41 9.31
C GLU A 100 10.59 -9.79 9.97
N ALA A 101 9.69 -10.67 9.54
CA ALA A 101 9.53 -12.00 10.12
C ALA A 101 10.80 -12.86 10.00
N ASP A 102 11.59 -12.63 8.94
CA ASP A 102 12.74 -13.47 8.56
C ASP A 102 14.11 -12.88 8.97
N THR A 103 14.15 -11.73 9.67
CA THR A 103 15.40 -10.99 9.93
C THR A 103 15.85 -11.02 11.40
N TYR A 104 17.17 -10.86 11.63
CA TYR A 104 17.80 -10.63 12.95
C TYR A 104 17.22 -9.41 13.68
N GLU A 105 17.14 -9.46 15.02
CA GLU A 105 16.37 -8.53 15.85
C GLU A 105 16.60 -7.04 15.55
N GLU A 106 17.84 -6.60 15.37
CA GLU A 106 18.16 -5.19 15.15
C GLU A 106 17.64 -4.66 13.81
N PHE A 107 17.60 -5.52 12.79
CA PHE A 107 17.04 -5.18 11.48
C PHE A 107 15.50 -5.21 11.50
N ARG A 108 14.89 -6.04 12.36
CA ARG A 108 13.42 -6.09 12.52
C ARG A 108 12.85 -4.76 12.92
N TYR A 109 13.42 -4.11 13.94
CA TYR A 109 12.94 -2.79 14.38
C TYR A 109 13.07 -1.71 13.29
N GLY A 110 14.10 -1.80 12.45
CA GLY A 110 14.28 -0.92 11.29
C GLY A 110 13.18 -1.12 10.26
N LEU A 111 12.90 -2.37 9.89
CA LEU A 111 11.85 -2.74 8.93
C LEU A 111 10.45 -2.40 9.44
N HIS A 112 10.16 -2.67 10.71
CA HIS A 112 8.89 -2.32 11.33
C HIS A 112 8.65 -0.80 11.33
N LEU A 113 9.68 -0.02 11.65
CA LEU A 113 9.62 1.43 11.58
C LEU A 113 9.40 1.94 10.14
N ASP A 114 10.14 1.40 9.16
CA ASP A 114 9.98 1.78 7.76
C ASP A 114 8.58 1.38 7.23
N ALA A 115 8.02 0.26 7.69
CA ALA A 115 6.64 -0.15 7.39
C ALA A 115 5.61 0.83 7.98
N ALA A 116 5.76 1.21 9.25
CA ALA A 116 4.89 2.18 9.92
C ALA A 116 4.91 3.56 9.23
N LEU A 117 6.11 4.04 8.87
CA LEU A 117 6.26 5.31 8.15
C LEU A 117 5.63 5.25 6.75
N THR A 118 5.84 4.14 6.03
CA THR A 118 5.25 3.93 4.70
C THR A 118 3.72 3.90 4.80
N TYR A 119 3.17 3.16 5.77
CA TYR A 119 1.72 3.09 6.01
C TYR A 119 1.12 4.47 6.26
N VAL A 120 1.69 5.24 7.18
CA VAL A 120 1.22 6.60 7.49
C VAL A 120 1.29 7.49 6.25
N ASN A 121 2.43 7.52 5.56
CA ASN A 121 2.62 8.38 4.39
C ASN A 121 1.66 8.00 3.25
N THR A 122 1.46 6.70 3.00
CA THR A 122 0.53 6.21 1.98
C THR A 122 -0.88 6.68 2.28
N LEU A 123 -1.39 6.47 3.50
CA LEU A 123 -2.77 6.85 3.82
C LEU A 123 -3.00 8.36 3.77
N GLU A 124 -2.07 9.17 4.31
CA GLU A 124 -2.21 10.63 4.29
C GLU A 124 -2.09 11.21 2.88
N THR A 125 -1.17 10.69 2.06
CA THR A 125 -0.99 11.14 0.67
C THR A 125 -2.18 10.74 -0.20
N THR A 126 -2.69 9.52 -0.04
CA THR A 126 -3.89 9.06 -0.76
C THR A 126 -5.10 9.91 -0.39
N LEU A 127 -5.33 10.14 0.91
CA LEU A 127 -6.45 10.97 1.36
C LEU A 127 -6.35 12.41 0.83
N SER A 128 -5.17 13.03 0.95
CA SER A 128 -4.94 14.39 0.45
C SER A 128 -5.16 14.48 -1.07
N SER A 129 -4.70 13.49 -1.82
CA SER A 129 -4.82 13.46 -3.27
C SER A 129 -6.27 13.26 -3.71
N LEU A 130 -7.01 12.33 -3.10
CA LEU A 130 -8.41 12.07 -3.43
C LEU A 130 -9.32 13.26 -3.12
N ARG A 131 -9.07 14.01 -2.02
CA ARG A 131 -9.80 15.25 -1.71
C ARG A 131 -9.66 16.34 -2.76
N GLY A 132 -8.55 16.33 -3.51
CA GLY A 132 -8.31 17.26 -4.62
C GLY A 132 -9.02 16.86 -5.92
N LEU A 133 -9.67 15.70 -5.96
CA LEU A 133 -10.33 15.16 -7.14
C LEU A 133 -11.85 15.25 -7.01
N ASN A 134 -12.53 15.40 -8.16
CA ASN A 134 -13.98 15.40 -8.23
C ASN A 134 -14.52 13.97 -8.44
N VAL A 135 -14.36 13.12 -7.41
CA VAL A 135 -14.91 11.75 -7.41
C VAL A 135 -16.43 11.79 -7.20
N ARG A 136 -17.18 10.97 -7.94
CA ARG A 136 -18.65 10.99 -7.94
C ARG A 136 -19.27 9.69 -7.46
N SER A 137 -18.53 8.59 -7.56
CA SER A 137 -19.00 7.29 -7.14
C SER A 137 -19.13 7.23 -5.62
N GLU A 138 -20.24 6.67 -5.14
CA GLU A 138 -20.45 6.40 -3.72
C GLU A 138 -19.30 5.54 -3.16
N GLY A 139 -18.74 4.63 -3.96
CA GLY A 139 -17.62 3.78 -3.56
C GLY A 139 -16.37 4.57 -3.20
N LEU A 140 -15.91 5.50 -4.06
CA LEU A 140 -14.75 6.32 -3.75
C LEU A 140 -15.06 7.38 -2.68
N ILE A 141 -16.26 7.94 -2.65
CA ILE A 141 -16.68 8.88 -1.60
C ILE A 141 -16.64 8.20 -0.22
N HIS A 142 -17.21 7.00 -0.10
CA HIS A 142 -17.16 6.23 1.15
C HIS A 142 -15.73 5.83 1.51
N PHE A 143 -14.90 5.49 0.53
CA PHE A 143 -13.49 5.22 0.78
C PHE A 143 -12.74 6.44 1.30
N VAL A 144 -12.98 7.64 0.76
CA VAL A 144 -12.43 8.89 1.29
C VAL A 144 -12.90 9.08 2.73
N SER A 145 -14.20 8.99 3.01
CA SER A 145 -14.73 9.12 4.38
C SER A 145 -14.09 8.13 5.35
N TYR A 146 -13.94 6.87 4.94
CA TYR A 146 -13.27 5.85 5.74
C TYR A 146 -11.81 6.21 6.04
N LEU A 147 -11.06 6.69 5.03
CA LEU A 147 -9.68 7.15 5.24
C LEU A 147 -9.61 8.37 6.16
N GLU A 148 -10.58 9.29 6.07
CA GLU A 148 -10.65 10.44 6.98
C GLU A 148 -10.82 10.01 8.43
N ASP A 149 -11.77 9.12 8.68
CA ASP A 149 -12.05 8.60 10.02
C ASP A 149 -10.86 7.82 10.56
N LEU A 150 -10.26 6.97 9.73
CA LEU A 150 -9.06 6.21 10.08
C LEU A 150 -7.89 7.14 10.42
N VAL A 151 -7.59 8.12 9.58
CA VAL A 151 -6.48 9.06 9.79
C VAL A 151 -6.73 9.94 11.02
N ARG A 152 -7.98 10.30 11.32
CA ARG A 152 -8.33 11.08 12.53
C ARG A 152 -8.37 10.25 13.81
N SER A 153 -8.44 8.92 13.71
CA SER A 153 -8.54 8.04 14.87
C SER A 153 -7.33 8.18 15.81
N GLU A 154 -7.59 8.02 17.12
CA GLU A 154 -6.55 8.08 18.14
C GLU A 154 -5.42 7.07 17.90
N GLY A 155 -5.78 5.85 17.49
CA GLY A 155 -4.82 4.79 17.19
C GLY A 155 -3.88 5.15 16.05
N PHE A 156 -4.41 5.74 14.96
CA PHE A 156 -3.57 6.20 13.85
C PHE A 156 -2.66 7.35 14.26
N GLN A 157 -3.18 8.34 15.00
CA GLN A 157 -2.39 9.48 15.48
C GLN A 157 -1.27 9.04 16.44
N ALA A 158 -1.55 8.07 17.32
CA ALA A 158 -0.54 7.48 18.19
C ALA A 158 0.56 6.76 17.40
N LEU A 159 0.19 5.92 16.43
CA LEU A 159 1.14 5.24 15.53
C LEU A 159 2.01 6.25 14.79
N LYS A 160 1.41 7.27 14.17
CA LYS A 160 2.11 8.34 13.48
C LYS A 160 3.12 9.03 14.40
N GLY A 161 2.69 9.46 15.59
CA GLY A 161 3.54 10.13 16.56
C GLY A 161 4.77 9.28 16.96
N LEU A 162 4.54 8.00 17.27
CA LEU A 162 5.60 7.06 17.62
C LEU A 162 6.57 6.82 16.46
N ALA A 163 6.06 6.60 15.25
CA ALA A 163 6.87 6.36 14.05
C ALA A 163 7.79 7.55 13.74
N TYR A 164 7.27 8.78 13.74
CA TYR A 164 8.09 9.95 13.46
C TYR A 164 9.09 10.27 14.58
N LYS A 165 8.74 10.01 15.85
CA LYS A 165 9.68 10.12 16.97
C LYS A 165 10.83 9.12 16.84
N ALA A 166 10.52 7.86 16.51
CA ALA A 166 11.52 6.82 16.28
C ALA A 166 12.41 7.12 15.06
N LYS A 167 11.83 7.63 13.97
CA LYS A 167 12.58 8.10 12.80
C LYS A 167 13.59 9.19 13.18
N ALA A 168 13.16 10.20 13.92
CA ALA A 168 14.04 11.28 14.37
C ALA A 168 15.20 10.77 15.25
N ALA A 169 14.92 9.82 16.16
CA ALA A 169 15.95 9.18 16.96
C ALA A 169 16.96 8.40 16.09
N ARG A 170 16.49 7.60 15.12
CA ARG A 170 17.33 6.88 14.16
C ARG A 170 18.23 7.82 13.36
N ASP A 171 17.68 8.93 12.88
CA ASP A 171 18.41 9.90 12.05
C ASP A 171 19.52 10.63 12.85
N ARG A 172 19.29 10.93 14.14
CA ARG A 172 20.32 11.49 15.04
C ARG A 172 21.51 10.56 15.22
N ILE A 173 21.27 9.26 15.44
CA ILE A 173 22.33 8.24 15.60
C ILE A 173 23.17 8.14 14.32
N LYS A 174 22.52 8.11 13.15
CA LYS A 174 23.21 8.09 11.85
C LYS A 174 24.09 9.33 11.65
N GLY A 175 23.63 10.51 12.06
CA GLY A 175 24.40 11.76 11.99
C GLY A 175 25.66 11.75 12.86
N GLN A 176 25.56 11.26 14.09
CA GLN A 176 26.71 11.18 15.02
C GLN A 176 27.77 10.15 14.58
N GLY A 177 27.34 9.02 13.99
CA GLY A 177 28.26 8.01 13.44
C GLY A 177 29.09 8.52 12.26
N LYS A 178 28.53 9.42 11.43
CA LYS A 178 29.27 10.08 10.33
C LYS A 178 30.34 11.06 10.86
N HIS A 179 30.03 11.80 11.94
CA HIS A 179 31.00 12.71 12.57
C HIS A 179 32.21 11.98 13.17
N LYS A 180 32.01 10.84 13.84
CA LYS A 180 33.11 10.02 14.40
C LYS A 180 33.99 9.38 13.32
N ARG A 181 33.39 8.86 12.23
CA ARG A 181 34.15 8.28 11.09
C ARG A 181 34.99 9.32 10.32
N GLY A 182 34.54 10.58 10.26
CA GLY A 182 35.30 11.69 9.68
C GLY A 182 36.51 12.09 10.53
N GLN A 183 36.36 12.14 11.85
CA GLN A 183 37.47 12.47 12.78
C GLN A 183 38.56 11.39 12.82
N ASP A 184 38.19 10.11 12.72
CA ASP A 184 39.16 9.00 12.73
C ASP A 184 39.99 8.92 11.44
N LYS A 185 39.40 9.27 10.28
CA LYS A 185 40.14 9.44 9.02
C LYS A 185 41.09 10.64 9.05
N GLY A 186 40.68 11.76 9.68
CA GLY A 186 41.54 12.94 9.88
C GLY A 186 42.75 12.70 10.78
N ARG A 187 42.61 11.81 11.78
CA ARG A 187 43.72 11.39 12.65
C ARG A 187 44.72 10.44 11.98
N ARG A 188 44.28 9.56 11.06
CA ARG A 188 45.18 8.68 10.29
C ARG A 188 45.99 9.41 9.21
N GLY A 189 45.47 10.52 8.64
CA GLY A 189 46.18 11.33 7.64
C GLY A 189 47.35 12.17 8.17
N ARG A 190 47.38 12.47 9.48
CA ARG A 190 48.44 13.30 10.10
C ARG A 190 49.65 12.51 10.63
N ARG A 191 49.70 11.19 10.46
CA ARG A 191 50.83 10.32 10.87
C ARG A 191 51.77 9.93 9.72
N ARG A 192 51.89 10.75 8.68
CA ARG A 192 53.02 10.68 7.74
C ARG A 192 53.89 11.91 7.97
N GLY A 193 54.89 11.76 8.86
CA GLY A 193 55.91 12.76 9.11
C GLY A 193 56.78 12.99 7.86
N PRO A 194 57.51 14.12 7.80
CA PRO A 194 58.29 14.49 6.63
C PRO A 194 59.46 13.50 6.46
N VAL A 195 59.58 12.95 5.25
CA VAL A 195 60.75 12.18 4.82
C VAL A 195 61.90 13.18 4.64
N VAL A 196 62.87 13.15 5.55
CA VAL A 196 64.13 13.87 5.40
C VAL A 196 64.89 13.23 4.24
N LYS A 197 65.07 13.97 3.16
CA LYS A 197 66.01 13.61 2.08
C LYS A 197 67.40 14.10 2.48
N GLY A 198 68.32 13.16 2.67
CA GLY A 198 69.77 13.38 2.63
C GLY A 198 70.32 13.02 1.27
#